data_AF-A0A7N0RG17-F1
#
_entry.id   AF-A0A7N0RG17-F1
#
_cell.length_a   1.000
_cell.length_b   1.000
_cell.length_c   1.000
_cell.angle_alpha   90.00
_cell.angle_beta   90.00
_cell.angle_gamma   90.00
#
_symmetry.space_group_name_H-M   'P 1'
#
loop_
_entity.id
_entity.type
_entity.pdbx_description
1 polymer ?
#
loop_
_entity_poly.entity_id
_entity_poly.type
_entity_poly.pdbx_seq_one_letter_code
_entity_poly.pdbx_strand_id
1 'polypeptide(L)'
;MGSVKAGTRPPWVGLGAAVWVQIAAGNAYNFPLYSHSLKSVLGFCNFVGRLGGGVVSEYFVRTRKVPRTLGMTLTQIVMIFVYLLLAFGLDGTLYIATALLGICYGVQFSVMIPTVSELFGLQNFGLFFNFISLGNPIGAFLFSGLLAGYVYDAEVNKQQHGLNLLAASSAACIGPSCFMLTFLVLAGLCVLGAVCSLILSVRIKPVYHMLYADGSFRLPQPDDH
;
A
#
# COMPACT_ATOMS: atom_id res chain seq x y z
N MET A 1 32.18 -0.24 -11.81
CA MET A 1 30.87 0.43 -11.99
C MET A 1 30.30 -0.04 -13.33
N GLY A 2 29.70 -1.23 -13.36
CA GLY A 2 29.17 -1.81 -14.59
C GLY A 2 27.91 -1.04 -15.00
N SER A 3 27.94 -0.45 -16.20
CA SER A 3 26.77 0.11 -16.87
C SER A 3 25.77 -1.03 -17.06
N VAL A 4 24.75 -1.09 -16.19
CA VAL A 4 23.59 -1.95 -16.40
C VAL A 4 22.91 -1.40 -17.64
N LYS A 5 23.11 -2.07 -18.78
CA LYS A 5 22.46 -1.76 -20.04
C LYS A 5 20.96 -1.81 -19.76
N ALA A 6 20.37 -0.62 -19.60
CA ALA A 6 18.95 -0.41 -19.39
C ALA A 6 18.22 -1.08 -20.56
N GLY A 7 17.78 -2.32 -20.35
CA GLY A 7 16.99 -3.05 -21.30
C GLY A 7 15.77 -2.20 -21.63
N THR A 8 15.53 -2.02 -22.92
CA THR A 8 14.48 -1.26 -23.61
C THR A 8 13.07 -1.58 -23.09
N ARG A 9 12.76 -1.20 -21.84
CA ARG A 9 11.43 -1.33 -21.24
C ARG A 9 11.07 0.02 -20.67
N PRO A 10 9.86 0.56 -20.95
CA PRO A 10 9.58 1.95 -20.64
C PRO A 10 9.68 2.13 -19.12
N PRO A 11 10.58 2.99 -18.61
CA PRO A 11 10.68 3.29 -17.18
C PRO A 11 9.33 3.74 -16.59
N TRP A 12 8.48 4.28 -17.46
CA TRP A 12 7.10 4.67 -17.23
C TRP A 12 6.17 3.56 -16.75
N VAL A 13 6.38 2.29 -17.16
CA VAL A 13 5.50 1.18 -16.74
C VAL A 13 5.74 0.82 -15.27
N GLY A 14 7.01 0.81 -14.84
CA GLY A 14 7.37 0.61 -13.43
C GLY A 14 6.94 1.79 -12.55
N LEU A 15 7.08 3.01 -13.06
CA LEU A 15 6.60 4.23 -12.40
C LEU A 15 5.08 4.19 -12.21
N GLY A 16 4.33 3.86 -13.27
CA GLY A 16 2.87 3.77 -13.23
C GLY A 16 2.37 2.72 -12.25
N ALA A 17 3.02 1.56 -12.20
CA ALA A 17 2.69 0.53 -11.22
C ALA A 17 2.98 1.00 -9.77
N ALA A 18 4.11 1.67 -9.52
CA ALA A 18 4.44 2.20 -8.21
C ALA A 18 3.46 3.30 -7.75
N VAL A 19 3.10 4.21 -8.66
CA VAL A 19 2.05 5.23 -8.42
C VAL A 19 0.72 4.56 -8.11
N TRP A 20 0.31 3.55 -8.87
CA TRP A 20 -0.94 2.81 -8.64
C TRP A 20 -0.97 2.12 -7.28
N VAL A 21 0.13 1.49 -6.87
CA VAL A 21 0.24 0.85 -5.55
C VAL A 21 0.11 1.89 -4.43
N GLN A 22 0.66 3.09 -4.59
CA GLN A 22 0.52 4.19 -3.63
C GLN A 22 -0.87 4.80 -3.61
N ILE A 23 -1.56 4.87 -4.75
CA ILE A 23 -2.98 5.27 -4.81
C ILE A 23 -3.83 4.26 -4.04
N ALA A 24 -3.60 2.96 -4.24
CA ALA A 24 -4.34 1.91 -3.56
C ALA A 24 -4.07 1.89 -2.04
N ALA A 25 -2.81 2.09 -1.62
CA ALA A 25 -2.41 2.15 -0.22
C ALA A 25 -2.78 3.48 0.47
N GLY A 26 -2.95 4.55 -0.33
CA GLY A 26 -3.30 5.90 0.10
C GLY A 26 -4.66 6.03 0.77
N ASN A 27 -5.58 5.12 0.43
CA ASN A 27 -6.93 5.15 0.97
C ASN A 27 -7.06 4.69 2.42
N ALA A 28 -6.09 3.92 2.93
CA ALA A 28 -6.16 3.37 4.28
C ALA A 28 -6.13 4.45 5.39
N TYR A 29 -5.65 5.68 5.10
CA TYR A 29 -5.48 6.71 6.12
C TYR A 29 -6.77 7.37 6.59
N ASN A 30 -7.77 7.52 5.72
CA ASN A 30 -8.88 8.42 6.04
C ASN A 30 -9.84 7.84 7.08
N PHE A 31 -10.14 6.55 7.02
CA PHE A 31 -11.10 5.95 7.95
C PHE A 31 -10.65 5.98 9.43
N PRO A 32 -9.38 5.61 9.76
CA PRO A 32 -8.87 5.75 11.12
C PRO A 32 -8.68 7.20 11.58
N LEU A 33 -8.57 8.17 10.65
CA LEU A 33 -8.34 9.57 10.98
C LEU A 33 -9.54 10.25 11.65
N TYR A 34 -10.76 9.71 11.45
CA TYR A 34 -11.99 10.25 12.06
C TYR A 34 -12.06 10.04 13.58
N SER A 35 -11.23 9.14 14.15
CA SER A 35 -11.19 8.89 15.59
C SER A 35 -9.78 9.02 16.14
N HIS A 36 -9.63 9.78 17.23
CA HIS A 36 -8.34 10.00 17.87
C HIS A 36 -7.64 8.70 18.31
N SER A 37 -8.40 7.72 18.79
CA SER A 37 -7.86 6.43 19.22
C SER A 37 -7.33 5.61 18.04
N LEU A 38 -8.10 5.50 16.96
CA LEU A 38 -7.70 4.77 15.75
C LEU A 38 -6.51 5.44 15.05
N LYS A 39 -6.47 6.77 15.02
CA LYS A 39 -5.35 7.54 14.48
C LYS A 39 -4.03 7.25 15.22
N SER A 40 -4.08 7.18 16.56
CA SER A 40 -2.90 6.87 17.37
C SER A 40 -2.37 5.46 17.08
N VAL A 41 -3.28 4.48 17.01
CA VAL A 41 -2.94 3.07 16.71
C VAL A 41 -2.35 2.94 15.32
N LEU A 42 -2.97 3.57 14.32
CA LEU A 42 -2.46 3.58 12.95
C LEU A 42 -1.05 4.15 12.90
N GLY A 43 -0.80 5.28 13.58
CA GLY A 43 0.51 5.92 13.63
C GLY A 43 1.57 5.04 14.29
N PHE A 44 1.27 4.44 15.45
CA PHE A 44 2.19 3.54 16.14
C PHE A 44 2.50 2.30 15.30
N CYS A 45 1.47 1.64 14.79
CA CYS A 45 1.62 0.46 13.93
C CYS A 45 2.34 0.78 12.62
N ASN A 46 2.17 1.97 12.06
CA ASN A 46 2.91 2.42 10.89
C ASN A 46 4.41 2.56 11.17
N PHE A 47 4.75 3.16 12.32
CA PHE A 47 6.15 3.25 12.75
C PHE A 47 6.77 1.86 12.92
N VAL A 48 6.09 0.95 13.60
CA VAL A 48 6.52 -0.45 13.77
C VAL A 48 6.68 -1.14 12.41
N GLY A 49 5.72 -0.97 11.50
CA GLY A 49 5.77 -1.51 10.15
C GLY A 49 6.93 -0.96 9.33
N ARG A 50 7.29 0.32 9.50
CA ARG A 50 8.43 0.93 8.82
C ARG A 50 9.76 0.36 9.30
N LEU A 51 9.94 0.25 10.62
CA LEU A 51 11.14 -0.32 11.23
C LEU A 51 11.27 -1.81 10.89
N GLY A 52 10.21 -2.59 11.14
CA GLY A 52 10.18 -4.02 10.89
C GLY A 52 10.28 -4.35 9.41
N GLY A 53 9.54 -3.63 8.56
CA GLY A 53 9.53 -3.85 7.11
C GLY A 53 10.88 -3.58 6.45
N GLY A 54 11.61 -2.56 6.90
CA GLY A 54 12.97 -2.30 6.43
C GLY A 54 13.94 -3.43 6.80
N VAL A 55 13.98 -3.80 8.08
CA VAL A 55 14.90 -4.84 8.60
C VAL A 55 14.57 -6.22 8.04
N VAL A 56 13.29 -6.60 8.01
CA VAL A 56 12.85 -7.90 7.46
C VAL A 56 13.06 -7.95 5.95
N SER A 57 12.82 -6.86 5.22
CA SER A 57 13.07 -6.81 3.77
C SER A 57 14.56 -6.96 3.45
N GLU A 58 15.44 -6.25 4.17
CA GLU A 58 16.90 -6.41 4.05
C GLU A 58 17.35 -7.84 4.37
N TYR A 59 16.85 -8.41 5.47
CA TYR A 59 17.16 -9.78 5.86
C TYR A 59 16.70 -10.81 4.81
N PHE A 60 15.50 -10.64 4.26
CA PHE A 60 14.91 -11.57 3.29
C PHE A 60 15.60 -11.49 1.92
N VAL A 61 15.95 -10.28 1.49
CA VAL A 61 16.78 -10.05 0.28
C VAL A 61 18.13 -10.73 0.42
N ARG A 62 18.79 -10.54 1.57
CA ARG A 62 20.16 -11.02 1.81
C ARG A 62 20.25 -12.54 2.00
N THR A 63 19.22 -13.15 2.59
CA THR A 63 19.22 -14.58 2.93
C THR A 63 18.60 -15.45 1.83
N ARG A 64 17.58 -14.96 1.11
CA ARG A 64 16.80 -15.78 0.16
C ARG A 64 16.89 -15.32 -1.31
N LYS A 65 17.62 -14.24 -1.63
CA LYS A 65 17.68 -13.62 -2.98
C LYS A 65 16.29 -13.36 -3.59
N VAL A 66 15.31 -13.06 -2.73
CA VAL A 66 13.93 -12.85 -3.18
C VAL A 66 13.75 -11.38 -3.55
N PRO A 67 13.13 -11.06 -4.70
CA PRO A 67 12.89 -9.68 -5.10
C PRO A 67 12.00 -8.98 -4.07
N ARG A 68 12.40 -7.77 -3.64
CA ARG A 68 11.69 -6.92 -2.65
C ARG A 68 10.20 -6.73 -2.97
N THR A 69 9.86 -6.76 -4.26
CA THR A 69 8.49 -6.64 -4.76
C THR A 69 7.57 -7.77 -4.28
N LEU A 70 8.10 -8.96 -3.94
CA LEU A 70 7.30 -10.03 -3.33
C LEU A 70 6.78 -9.66 -1.93
N GLY A 71 7.56 -8.94 -1.12
CA GLY A 71 7.09 -8.42 0.16
C GLY A 71 5.98 -7.37 -0.03
N MET A 72 6.07 -6.58 -1.10
CA MET A 72 5.03 -5.63 -1.48
C MET A 72 3.73 -6.32 -1.90
N THR A 73 3.80 -7.39 -2.70
CA THR A 73 2.61 -8.19 -3.07
C THR A 73 1.98 -8.84 -1.84
N LEU A 74 2.80 -9.38 -0.91
CA LEU A 74 2.30 -10.07 0.28
C LEU A 74 1.55 -9.11 1.22
N THR A 75 2.08 -7.90 1.43
CA THR A 75 1.38 -6.86 2.20
C THR A 75 0.10 -6.37 1.52
N GLN A 76 0.06 -6.30 0.18
CA GLN A 76 -1.18 -6.00 -0.54
C GLN A 76 -2.24 -7.09 -0.37
N ILE A 77 -1.84 -8.37 -0.37
CA ILE A 77 -2.76 -9.48 -0.09
C ILE A 77 -3.36 -9.33 1.32
N VAL A 78 -2.52 -9.05 2.32
CA VAL A 78 -3.00 -8.80 3.69
C VAL A 78 -3.96 -7.61 3.73
N MET A 79 -3.67 -6.50 3.03
CA MET A 79 -4.59 -5.35 2.94
C MET A 79 -5.96 -5.73 2.36
N ILE A 80 -6.02 -6.60 1.34
CA ILE A 80 -7.30 -7.08 0.76
C ILE A 80 -8.13 -7.77 1.83
N PHE A 81 -7.54 -8.69 2.60
CA PHE A 81 -8.24 -9.37 3.69
C PHE A 81 -8.74 -8.40 4.76
N VAL A 82 -7.94 -7.39 5.09
CA VAL A 82 -8.34 -6.38 6.08
C VAL A 82 -9.51 -5.52 5.58
N TYR A 83 -9.51 -5.11 4.30
CA TYR A 83 -10.64 -4.39 3.73
C TYR A 83 -11.92 -5.24 3.66
N LEU A 84 -11.80 -6.53 3.37
CA LEU A 84 -12.94 -7.46 3.43
C LEU A 84 -13.45 -7.60 4.87
N LEU A 85 -12.56 -7.74 5.86
CA LEU A 85 -12.91 -7.76 7.29
C LEU A 85 -13.67 -6.49 7.71
N LEU A 86 -13.21 -5.32 7.24
CA LEU A 86 -13.89 -4.04 7.48
C LEU A 86 -15.26 -3.96 6.81
N ALA A 87 -15.44 -4.58 5.63
CA ALA A 87 -16.72 -4.64 4.93
C ALA A 87 -17.77 -5.47 5.71
N PHE A 88 -17.36 -6.54 6.40
CA PHE A 88 -18.27 -7.37 7.20
C PHE A 88 -18.67 -6.74 8.54
N GLY A 89 -18.03 -5.66 8.98
CA GLY A 89 -18.51 -4.84 10.08
C GLY A 89 -18.60 -5.55 11.43
N LEU A 90 -17.74 -6.52 11.71
CA LEU A 90 -17.75 -7.26 12.98
C LEU A 90 -17.31 -6.35 14.13
N ASP A 91 -18.09 -6.32 15.21
CA ASP A 91 -17.79 -5.54 16.41
C ASP A 91 -16.40 -5.87 16.98
N GLY A 92 -15.58 -4.84 17.23
CA GLY A 92 -14.23 -4.97 17.79
C GLY A 92 -13.11 -5.30 16.78
N THR A 93 -13.43 -5.70 15.55
CA THR A 93 -12.40 -5.98 14.52
C THR A 93 -11.74 -4.72 13.96
N LEU A 94 -12.37 -3.56 14.12
CA LEU A 94 -11.92 -2.26 13.62
C LEU A 94 -10.52 -1.87 14.13
N TYR A 95 -10.23 -2.16 15.40
CA TYR A 95 -8.95 -1.82 16.04
C TYR A 95 -7.82 -2.69 15.47
N ILE A 96 -8.07 -4.00 15.36
CA ILE A 96 -7.11 -4.98 14.80
C ILE A 96 -6.88 -4.69 13.31
N ALA A 97 -7.95 -4.41 12.56
CA ALA A 97 -7.88 -4.02 11.16
C ALA A 97 -7.04 -2.76 10.96
N THR A 98 -7.25 -1.73 11.79
CA THR A 98 -6.47 -0.49 11.74
C THR A 98 -4.99 -0.71 12.04
N ALA A 99 -4.68 -1.53 13.05
CA ALA A 99 -3.31 -1.90 13.38
C ALA A 99 -2.62 -2.64 12.22
N LEU A 100 -3.29 -3.63 11.63
CA LEU A 100 -2.78 -4.40 10.49
C LEU A 100 -2.57 -3.52 9.24
N LEU A 101 -3.52 -2.61 8.95
CA LEU A 101 -3.37 -1.63 7.87
C LEU A 101 -2.15 -0.74 8.08
N GLY A 102 -1.96 -0.24 9.31
CA GLY A 102 -0.81 0.57 9.67
C GLY A 102 0.52 -0.15 9.43
N ILE A 103 0.64 -1.40 9.89
CA ILE A 103 1.83 -2.23 9.69
C ILE A 103 2.07 -2.45 8.19
N CYS A 104 1.06 -2.93 7.45
CA CYS A 104 1.20 -3.24 6.02
C CYS A 104 1.64 -2.02 5.22
N TYR A 105 1.05 -0.85 5.49
CA TYR A 105 1.47 0.37 4.84
C TYR A 105 2.88 0.80 5.22
N GLY A 106 3.24 0.67 6.50
CA GLY A 106 4.58 1.01 6.96
C GLY A 106 5.64 0.20 6.22
N VAL A 107 5.39 -1.09 6.04
CA VAL A 107 6.23 -1.99 5.24
C VAL A 107 6.28 -1.54 3.77
N GLN A 108 5.14 -1.23 3.15
CA GLN A 108 5.11 -0.79 1.75
C GLN A 108 5.91 0.49 1.52
N PHE A 109 5.81 1.47 2.41
CA PHE A 109 6.56 2.71 2.31
C PHE A 109 8.07 2.47 2.44
N SER A 110 8.49 1.65 3.39
CA SER A 110 9.91 1.29 3.59
C SER A 110 10.50 0.53 2.40
N VAL A 111 9.69 -0.31 1.73
CA VAL A 111 10.13 -1.08 0.55
C VAL A 111 10.10 -0.24 -0.74
N MET A 112 9.25 0.78 -0.81
CA MET A 112 9.15 1.64 -2.00
C MET A 112 10.42 2.45 -2.27
N ILE A 113 11.00 3.06 -1.23
CA ILE A 113 12.22 3.89 -1.32
C ILE A 113 13.37 3.14 -2.01
N PRO A 114 13.81 1.96 -1.54
CA PRO A 114 14.89 1.24 -2.19
C PRO A 114 14.49 0.77 -3.59
N THR A 115 13.25 0.34 -3.79
CA THR A 115 12.77 -0.13 -5.11
C THR A 115 12.90 0.97 -6.17
N VAL A 116 12.58 2.22 -5.83
CA VAL A 116 12.73 3.36 -6.75
C VAL A 116 14.21 3.66 -7.02
N SER A 117 15.07 3.57 -6.01
CA SER A 117 16.51 3.79 -6.19
C SER A 117 17.17 2.69 -7.04
N GLU A 118 16.68 1.45 -6.94
CA GLU A 118 17.13 0.31 -7.75
C GLU A 118 16.63 0.41 -9.21
N LEU A 119 15.40 0.89 -9.45
CA LEU A 119 14.83 1.00 -10.79
C LEU A 119 15.32 2.22 -11.60
N PHE A 120 15.44 3.38 -10.96
CA PHE A 120 15.67 4.66 -11.65
C PHE A 120 17.07 5.25 -11.41
N GLY A 121 17.85 4.66 -10.50
CA GLY A 121 19.14 5.20 -10.08
C GLY A 121 19.01 6.45 -9.20
N LEU A 122 20.15 6.93 -8.71
CA LEU A 122 20.21 8.01 -7.72
C LEU A 122 20.09 9.42 -8.32
N GLN A 123 20.36 9.59 -9.63
CA GLN A 123 20.52 10.90 -10.25
C GLN A 123 19.25 11.76 -10.20
N ASN A 124 18.07 11.15 -10.38
CA ASN A 124 16.76 11.81 -10.33
C ASN A 124 15.82 11.20 -9.28
N PHE A 125 16.37 10.54 -8.25
CA PHE A 125 15.60 9.77 -7.26
C PHE A 125 14.49 10.61 -6.60
N GLY A 126 14.83 11.84 -6.17
CA GLY A 126 13.88 12.73 -5.50
C GLY A 126 12.67 13.10 -6.35
N LEU A 127 12.86 13.30 -7.67
CA LEU A 127 11.76 13.62 -8.58
C LEU A 127 10.78 12.44 -8.71
N PHE A 128 11.30 11.24 -8.97
CA PHE A 128 10.47 10.05 -9.13
C PHE A 128 9.76 9.66 -7.83
N PHE A 129 10.44 9.78 -6.68
CA PHE A 129 9.83 9.51 -5.38
C PHE A 129 8.67 10.45 -5.07
N ASN A 130 8.83 11.76 -5.34
CA ASN A 130 7.75 12.73 -5.16
C ASN A 130 6.59 12.46 -6.12
N PHE A 131 6.88 12.11 -7.39
CA PHE A 131 5.85 11.77 -8.37
C PHE A 131 5.02 10.54 -7.94
N ILE A 132 5.69 9.52 -7.38
CA ILE A 132 5.04 8.34 -6.80
C ILE A 132 4.24 8.70 -5.54
N SER A 133 4.76 9.61 -4.72
CA SER A 133 4.10 10.06 -3.48
C SER A 133 2.84 10.88 -3.74
N LEU A 134 2.73 11.58 -4.88
CA LEU A 134 1.49 12.24 -5.32
C LEU A 134 0.33 11.27 -5.51
N GLY A 135 0.59 9.98 -5.69
CA GLY A 135 -0.46 8.95 -5.72
C GLY A 135 -1.30 8.93 -4.44
N ASN A 136 -0.70 9.19 -3.27
CA ASN A 136 -1.41 9.18 -2.00
C ASN A 136 -2.51 10.26 -1.89
N PRO A 137 -2.21 11.58 -2.07
CA PRO A 137 -3.25 12.62 -2.04
C PRO A 137 -4.28 12.47 -3.17
N ILE A 138 -3.87 12.01 -4.37
CA ILE A 138 -4.80 11.74 -5.48
C ILE A 138 -5.77 10.62 -5.09
N GLY A 139 -5.28 9.53 -4.50
CA GLY A 139 -6.09 8.43 -4.02
C GLY A 139 -7.06 8.88 -2.92
N ALA A 140 -6.56 9.60 -1.92
CA ALA A 140 -7.40 10.16 -0.85
C ALA A 140 -8.50 11.08 -1.40
N PHE A 141 -8.18 11.93 -2.37
CA PHE A 141 -9.16 12.85 -2.96
C PHE A 141 -10.25 12.12 -3.76
N LEU A 142 -9.87 11.20 -4.66
CA LEU A 142 -10.81 10.49 -5.53
C LEU A 142 -11.73 9.53 -4.75
N PHE A 143 -11.17 8.79 -3.80
CA PHE A 143 -11.90 7.71 -3.15
C PHE A 143 -12.47 8.10 -1.78
N SER A 144 -11.79 8.96 -1.01
CA SER A 144 -12.33 9.44 0.27
C SER A 144 -13.10 10.75 0.12
N GLY A 145 -12.71 11.64 -0.79
CA GLY A 145 -13.42 12.89 -1.01
C GLY A 145 -14.66 12.69 -1.88
N LEU A 146 -14.46 12.23 -3.11
CA LEU A 146 -15.54 12.10 -4.10
C LEU A 146 -16.37 10.83 -3.91
N LEU A 147 -15.74 9.66 -3.89
CA LEU A 147 -16.48 8.39 -3.84
C LEU A 147 -17.22 8.21 -2.51
N ALA A 148 -16.56 8.44 -1.37
CA ALA A 148 -17.23 8.30 -0.07
C ALA A 148 -18.35 9.34 0.13
N GLY A 149 -18.16 10.59 -0.34
CA GLY A 149 -19.22 11.60 -0.32
C GLY A 149 -20.42 11.22 -1.18
N TYR A 150 -20.17 10.80 -2.43
CA TYR A 150 -21.24 10.38 -3.34
C TYR A 150 -22.02 9.16 -2.82
N VAL A 151 -21.31 8.15 -2.28
CA VAL A 151 -21.94 6.95 -1.70
C VAL A 151 -22.76 7.30 -0.46
N TYR A 152 -22.24 8.19 0.40
CA TYR A 152 -22.95 8.66 1.58
C TYR A 152 -24.24 9.41 1.22
N ASP A 153 -24.16 10.37 0.30
CA ASP A 153 -25.33 11.12 -0.16
C ASP A 153 -26.37 10.20 -0.83
N ALA A 154 -25.92 9.24 -1.62
CA ALA A 154 -26.81 8.26 -2.26
C ALA A 154 -27.56 7.38 -1.24
N GLU A 155 -26.93 7.02 -0.13
CA GLU A 155 -27.54 6.17 0.89
C GLU A 155 -28.48 6.94 1.83
N VAL A 156 -28.14 8.19 2.17
CA VAL A 156 -29.05 9.12 2.89
C VAL A 156 -30.35 9.30 2.11
N ASN A 157 -30.27 9.49 0.80
CA ASN A 157 -31.45 9.64 -0.07
C ASN A 157 -32.34 8.38 -0.12
N LYS A 158 -31.76 7.17 0.02
CA LYS A 158 -32.54 5.92 0.07
C LYS A 158 -33.22 5.70 1.41
N GLN A 159 -32.55 6.02 2.53
CA GLN A 159 -33.13 5.84 3.87
C GLN A 159 -34.29 6.81 4.14
N GLN A 160 -34.30 7.99 3.51
CA GLN A 160 -35.39 8.95 3.58
C GLN A 160 -36.75 8.42 3.09
N HIS A 161 -36.78 7.37 2.26
CA HIS A 161 -38.01 6.87 1.65
C HIS A 161 -38.62 5.65 2.38
N GLY A 162 -37.92 5.06 3.37
CA GLY A 162 -38.24 3.74 3.92
C GLY A 162 -38.56 3.64 5.42
N LEU A 163 -38.20 4.63 6.27
CA LEU A 163 -38.45 4.55 7.71
C LEU A 163 -38.88 5.90 8.28
N ASN A 164 -40.03 5.89 8.96
CA ASN A 164 -40.72 7.02 9.58
C ASN A 164 -39.81 8.11 10.18
N LEU A 165 -40.21 9.34 9.88
CA LEU A 165 -39.99 10.70 10.44
C LEU A 165 -39.39 10.92 11.85
N LEU A 166 -39.00 9.89 12.61
CA LEU A 166 -38.43 9.97 13.96
C LEU A 166 -36.90 9.88 14.01
N ALA A 167 -36.24 9.44 12.93
CA ALA A 167 -34.77 9.39 12.81
C ALA A 167 -34.17 10.61 12.08
N ALA A 168 -34.96 11.63 11.78
CA ALA A 168 -34.54 12.87 11.11
C ALA A 168 -33.63 13.77 11.99
N SER A 169 -33.24 13.33 13.19
CA SER A 169 -32.39 14.09 14.11
C SER A 169 -30.88 13.81 13.97
N SER A 170 -30.47 12.89 13.10
CA SER A 170 -29.06 12.73 12.75
C SER A 170 -28.91 12.47 11.26
N ALA A 171 -28.61 13.52 10.50
CA ALA A 171 -28.28 13.50 9.07
C ALA A 171 -26.96 12.76 8.74
N ALA A 172 -26.65 11.69 9.49
CA ALA A 172 -25.47 10.89 9.32
C ALA A 172 -25.70 9.38 9.36
N CYS A 173 -25.44 8.75 8.21
CA CYS A 173 -25.42 7.31 8.05
C CYS A 173 -24.11 6.77 8.65
N ILE A 174 -24.18 6.31 9.90
CA ILE A 174 -23.04 5.79 10.65
C ILE A 174 -23.22 4.28 10.80
N GLY A 175 -22.36 3.50 10.14
CA GLY A 175 -22.35 2.05 10.29
C GLY A 175 -21.58 1.33 9.18
N PRO A 176 -21.22 0.06 9.41
CA PRO A 176 -20.50 -0.76 8.43
C PRO A 176 -21.28 -0.92 7.13
N SER A 177 -22.61 -1.01 7.20
CA SER A 177 -23.48 -1.14 6.01
C SER A 177 -23.43 0.09 5.09
N CYS A 178 -23.15 1.29 5.61
CA CYS A 178 -23.07 2.51 4.82
C CYS A 178 -21.75 2.62 4.04
N PHE A 179 -20.66 2.09 4.62
CA PHE A 179 -19.31 2.15 4.05
C PHE A 179 -18.86 0.84 3.40
N MET A 180 -19.69 -0.22 3.44
CA MET A 180 -19.39 -1.54 2.88
C MET A 180 -19.01 -1.47 1.40
N LEU A 181 -19.74 -0.68 0.61
CA LEU A 181 -19.46 -0.48 -0.81
C LEU A 181 -18.09 0.17 -1.02
N THR A 182 -17.74 1.16 -0.20
CA THR A 182 -16.43 1.81 -0.22
C THR A 182 -15.34 0.80 0.08
N PHE A 183 -15.47 0.00 1.15
CA PHE A 183 -14.48 -1.04 1.48
C PHE A 183 -14.34 -2.12 0.40
N LEU A 184 -15.42 -2.50 -0.29
CA LEU A 184 -15.38 -3.43 -1.43
C LEU A 184 -14.64 -2.84 -2.63
N VAL A 185 -14.89 -1.57 -2.97
CA VAL A 185 -14.16 -0.87 -4.03
C VAL A 185 -12.67 -0.79 -3.69
N LEU A 186 -12.33 -0.50 -2.43
CA LEU A 186 -10.95 -0.49 -1.95
C LEU A 186 -10.28 -1.86 -2.06
N ALA A 187 -10.98 -2.93 -1.67
CA ALA A 187 -10.49 -4.30 -1.83
C ALA A 187 -10.22 -4.61 -3.32
N GLY A 188 -11.12 -4.23 -4.22
CA GLY A 188 -10.94 -4.40 -5.67
C GLY A 188 -9.72 -3.66 -6.22
N LEU A 189 -9.48 -2.42 -5.78
CA LEU A 189 -8.28 -1.65 -6.16
C LEU A 189 -6.99 -2.29 -5.65
N CYS A 190 -7.01 -2.84 -4.42
CA CYS A 190 -5.88 -3.59 -3.88
C CYS A 190 -5.63 -4.89 -4.64
N VAL A 191 -6.67 -5.58 -5.13
CA VAL A 191 -6.53 -6.76 -6.01
C VAL A 191 -5.85 -6.36 -7.31
N LEU A 192 -6.31 -5.30 -7.98
CA LEU A 192 -5.66 -4.78 -9.19
C LEU A 192 -4.20 -4.37 -8.92
N GLY A 193 -3.95 -3.72 -7.79
CA GLY A 193 -2.61 -3.38 -7.34
C GLY A 193 -1.72 -4.59 -7.11
N ALA A 194 -2.24 -5.65 -6.47
CA ALA A 194 -1.52 -6.89 -6.23
C ALA A 194 -1.19 -7.62 -7.52
N VAL A 195 -2.11 -7.66 -8.49
CA VAL A 195 -1.87 -8.24 -9.81
C VAL A 195 -0.79 -7.45 -10.56
N CYS A 196 -0.87 -6.12 -10.59
CA CYS A 196 0.16 -5.27 -11.20
C CYS A 196 1.54 -5.47 -10.53
N SER A 197 1.58 -5.52 -9.19
CA SER A 197 2.78 -5.77 -8.39
C SER A 197 3.38 -7.16 -8.65
N LEU A 198 2.53 -8.18 -8.79
CA LEU A 198 2.95 -9.54 -9.11
C LEU A 198 3.52 -9.63 -10.54
N ILE A 199 2.85 -9.01 -11.52
CA ILE A 199 3.36 -8.93 -12.90
C ILE A 199 4.73 -8.26 -12.91
N LEU A 200 4.86 -7.12 -12.24
CA LEU A 200 6.14 -6.41 -12.13
C LEU A 200 7.21 -7.28 -11.46
N SER A 201 6.86 -8.00 -10.39
CA SER A 201 7.75 -8.95 -9.71
C SER A 201 8.26 -10.04 -10.64
N VAL A 202 7.37 -10.70 -11.40
CA VAL A 202 7.75 -11.74 -12.36
C VAL A 202 8.64 -11.19 -13.46
N ARG A 203 8.38 -9.96 -13.92
CA ARG A 203 9.17 -9.31 -14.97
C ARG A 203 10.57 -8.87 -14.50
N ILE A 204 10.73 -8.49 -13.24
CA ILE A 204 12.01 -8.07 -12.63
C ILE A 204 12.84 -9.27 -12.17
N LYS A 205 12.20 -10.39 -11.81
CA LYS A 205 12.85 -11.63 -11.35
C LYS A 205 14.09 -12.06 -12.17
N PRO A 206 14.08 -12.13 -13.52
CA PRO A 206 15.27 -12.52 -14.28
C PRO A 206 16.42 -11.52 -14.19
N VAL A 207 16.11 -10.21 -14.12
CA VAL A 207 17.11 -9.14 -13.97
C VAL A 207 17.72 -9.18 -12.56
N TYR A 208 16.89 -9.39 -11.54
CA TYR A 208 17.32 -9.55 -10.15
C TYR A 208 18.23 -10.76 -9.97
N HIS A 209 17.89 -11.87 -10.62
CA HIS A 209 18.72 -13.07 -10.60
C HIS A 209 20.08 -12.84 -11.28
N MET A 210 20.16 -12.06 -12.36
CA MET A 210 21.44 -11.67 -12.96
C MET A 210 22.27 -10.78 -12.03
N LEU A 211 21.68 -9.74 -11.43
CA LEU A 211 22.39 -8.84 -10.51
C LEU A 211 22.91 -9.53 -9.23
N TYR A 212 22.16 -10.50 -8.70
CA TYR A 212 22.55 -11.26 -7.49
C TYR A 212 23.27 -12.59 -7.78
N ALA A 213 23.34 -13.02 -9.05
CA ALA A 213 24.22 -14.11 -9.47
C ALA A 213 25.66 -13.62 -9.68
N ASP A 214 25.86 -12.35 -10.05
CA ASP A 214 27.18 -11.78 -10.37
C ASP A 214 28.00 -11.30 -9.15
N GLY A 215 27.63 -11.73 -7.94
CA GLY A 215 28.59 -11.83 -6.82
C GLY A 215 29.24 -10.54 -6.29
N SER A 216 28.60 -9.36 -6.35
CA SER A 216 29.16 -8.14 -5.75
C SER A 216 28.91 -8.00 -4.23
N PHE A 217 29.09 -9.08 -3.48
CA PHE A 217 29.35 -9.05 -2.04
C PHE A 217 30.42 -10.11 -1.70
N ARG A 218 31.56 -10.08 -2.39
CA ARG A 218 32.80 -10.49 -1.73
C ARG A 218 33.13 -9.37 -0.74
N LEU A 219 32.81 -9.59 0.54
CA LEU A 219 33.57 -8.97 1.61
C LEU A 219 35.05 -9.33 1.35
N PRO A 220 36.00 -8.39 1.48
CA PRO A 220 37.40 -8.78 1.52
C PRO A 220 37.54 -9.78 2.68
N GLN A 221 38.03 -10.98 2.40
CA GLN A 221 38.63 -11.76 3.49
C GLN A 221 39.78 -10.89 4.01
N PRO A 222 39.86 -10.60 5.32
CA PRO A 222 41.14 -10.22 5.89
C PRO A 222 42.03 -11.46 5.74
N ASP A 223 43.06 -11.36 4.91
CA ASP A 223 44.12 -12.37 4.86
C ASP A 223 44.76 -12.43 6.26
N ASP A 224 44.49 -13.51 6.98
CA ASP A 224 45.26 -13.92 8.15
C ASP A 224 46.59 -14.52 7.66
N HIS A 225 47.68 -13.95 8.19
CA HIS A 225 49.08 -14.41 8.20
C HIS A 225 49.95 -14.22 6.95
#